data_AF-A0A957H9Y0-F1
#
_entry.id   AF-A0A957H9Y0-F1
#
_cell.length_a   1.000
_cell.length_b   1.000
_cell.length_c   1.000
_cell.angle_alpha   90.00
_cell.angle_beta   90.00
_cell.angle_gamma   90.00
#
_symmetry.space_group_name_H-M   'P 1'
#
loop_
_entity.id
_entity.type
_entity.pdbx_description
1 polymer ?
#
loop_
_entity_poly.entity_id
_entity_poly.type
_entity_poly.pdbx_seq_one_letter_code
_entity_poly.pdbx_strand_id
1 'polypeptide(L)'
;SDRALDRAKQVKNRGYYFDFVDWEKSLQKNNTTSTPPVSLMFALEQQLSDVLAETLESRWARHLQMRDMTHQWAISREFGLFAQEGYRSPTVTTVANPQKIDVDEMSKFMAAKGWSMDKGYGKIKGTTFRIAHMGDMQPSELEEILSGLDEFVGA
;
A
#
# COMPACT_ATOMS: atom_id res chain seq x y z
N SER A 1 -0.55 25.52 -3.77
CA SER A 1 -1.33 26.22 -4.81
C SER A 1 -2.02 27.41 -4.18
N ASP A 2 -2.19 28.50 -4.92
CA ASP A 2 -2.75 29.75 -4.39
C ASP A 2 -4.15 29.54 -3.81
N ARG A 3 -4.98 28.72 -4.47
CA ARG A 3 -6.32 28.33 -3.98
C ARG A 3 -6.29 27.73 -2.57
N ALA A 4 -5.31 26.88 -2.26
CA ALA A 4 -5.20 26.25 -0.95
C ALA A 4 -4.78 27.27 0.13
N LEU A 5 -3.84 28.17 -0.20
CA LEU A 5 -3.37 29.22 0.70
C LEU A 5 -4.47 30.25 0.98
N ASP A 6 -5.22 30.67 -0.03
CA ASP A 6 -6.34 31.60 0.13
C ASP A 6 -7.45 31.01 0.99
N ARG A 7 -7.74 29.72 0.83
CA ARG A 7 -8.66 29.02 1.73
C ARG A 7 -8.13 28.98 3.15
N ALA A 8 -6.85 28.65 3.35
CA ALA A 8 -6.24 28.54 4.68
C ALA A 8 -6.30 29.87 5.45
N LYS A 9 -6.11 31.01 4.79
CA LYS A 9 -6.24 32.36 5.39
C LYS A 9 -7.61 32.61 6.02
N GLN A 10 -8.66 31.97 5.52
CA GLN A 10 -10.03 32.12 6.02
C GLN A 10 -10.37 31.14 7.16
N VAL A 11 -9.54 30.13 7.43
CA VAL A 11 -9.80 29.14 8.47
C VAL A 11 -9.50 29.74 9.84
N LYS A 12 -10.52 29.84 10.68
CA LYS A 12 -10.39 30.22 12.10
C LYS A 12 -9.79 29.04 12.88
N ASN A 13 -8.98 29.33 13.89
CA ASN A 13 -8.36 28.32 14.77
C ASN A 13 -7.57 27.23 14.02
N ARG A 14 -6.79 27.64 13.01
CA ARG A 14 -5.97 26.75 12.16
C ARG A 14 -4.90 25.92 12.89
N GLY A 15 -4.67 26.19 14.18
CA GLY A 15 -3.58 25.60 14.94
C GLY A 15 -2.23 26.14 14.50
N TYR A 16 -1.16 25.46 14.90
CA TYR A 16 0.22 25.83 14.55
C TYR A 16 0.86 24.80 13.62
N TYR A 17 0.82 23.53 14.01
CA TYR A 17 1.60 22.48 13.35
C TYR A 17 1.22 22.27 11.88
N PHE A 18 -0.08 22.36 11.53
CA PHE A 18 -0.60 22.22 10.17
C PHE A 18 -1.05 23.56 9.56
N ASP A 19 -0.52 24.69 10.05
CA ASP A 19 -0.86 26.00 9.50
C ASP A 19 -0.11 26.26 8.18
N PHE A 20 -0.83 26.14 7.06
CA PHE A 20 -0.27 26.34 5.73
C PHE A 20 0.23 27.77 5.49
N VAL A 21 -0.36 28.78 6.15
CA VAL A 21 0.07 30.17 6.01
C VAL A 21 1.43 30.37 6.65
N ASP A 22 1.66 29.75 7.80
CA ASP A 22 2.95 29.82 8.49
C ASP A 22 3.99 28.91 7.83
N TRP A 23 3.60 27.75 7.29
CA TRP A 23 4.46 26.92 6.44
C TRP A 23 4.96 27.70 5.22
N GLU A 24 4.07 28.39 4.49
CA GLU A 24 4.42 29.19 3.32
C GLU A 24 5.41 30.32 3.69
N LYS A 25 5.15 31.05 4.78
CA LYS A 25 6.06 32.11 5.26
C LYS A 25 7.47 31.59 5.58
N SER A 26 7.57 30.40 6.18
CA SER A 26 8.86 29.77 6.48
C SER A 26 9.54 29.28 5.20
N LEU A 27 8.79 28.68 4.28
CA LEU A 27 9.29 28.19 3.00
C LEU A 27 9.90 29.31 2.14
N GLN A 28 9.26 30.49 2.10
CA GLN A 28 9.79 31.69 1.41
C GLN A 28 11.14 32.17 1.97
N LYS A 29 11.53 31.71 3.16
CA LYS A 29 12.82 31.97 3.81
C LYS A 29 13.77 30.77 3.76
N ASN A 30 13.46 29.74 2.97
CA ASN A 30 14.17 28.46 2.95
C ASN A 30 14.27 27.82 4.35
N ASN A 31 13.20 27.92 5.14
CA ASN A 31 13.16 27.41 6.50
C ASN A 31 11.89 26.58 6.74
N THR A 32 11.87 25.86 7.85
CA THR A 32 10.74 25.06 8.34
C THR A 32 10.12 25.73 9.56
N THR A 33 8.82 25.52 9.80
CA THR A 33 8.13 26.04 11.00
C THR A 33 8.54 25.35 12.29
N SER A 34 9.12 24.16 12.19
CA SER A 34 9.67 23.37 13.30
C SER A 34 10.77 22.48 12.77
N THR A 35 11.69 22.04 13.64
CA THR A 35 12.77 21.11 13.28
C THR A 35 12.22 19.93 12.46
N PRO A 36 12.68 19.76 11.21
CA PRO A 36 12.17 18.71 10.35
C PRO A 36 12.76 17.35 10.76
N PRO A 37 12.13 16.23 10.37
CA PRO A 37 12.68 14.90 10.59
C PRO A 37 13.82 14.63 9.60
N VAL A 38 15.01 15.17 9.90
CA VAL A 38 16.18 15.17 8.99
C VAL A 38 16.48 13.77 8.42
N SER A 39 16.45 12.73 9.25
CA SER A 39 16.70 11.35 8.79
C SER A 39 15.66 10.85 7.77
N LEU A 40 14.38 11.23 7.92
CA LEU A 40 13.33 10.87 6.96
C LEU A 40 13.47 11.66 5.66
N MET A 41 13.99 12.88 5.70
CA MET A 41 14.26 13.65 4.49
C MET A 41 15.34 12.98 3.62
N PHE A 42 16.43 12.52 4.24
CA PHE A 42 17.46 11.76 3.52
C PHE A 42 16.95 10.40 3.01
N ALA A 43 16.15 9.68 3.81
CA ALA A 43 15.52 8.44 3.35
C ALA A 43 14.58 8.67 2.15
N LEU A 44 13.82 9.77 2.16
CA LEU A 44 12.97 10.17 1.04
C LEU A 44 13.79 10.49 -0.21
N GLU A 45 14.90 11.22 -0.08
CA GLU A 45 15.80 11.53 -1.20
C GLU A 45 16.36 10.26 -1.85
N GLN A 46 16.82 9.31 -1.05
CA GLN A 46 17.28 8.02 -1.55
C GLN A 46 16.15 7.26 -2.26
N GLN A 47 14.99 7.13 -1.61
CA GLN A 47 13.86 6.41 -2.20
C GLN A 47 13.39 7.05 -3.51
N LEU A 48 13.35 8.38 -3.59
CA LEU A 48 13.00 9.08 -4.84
C LEU A 48 14.03 8.80 -5.93
N SER A 49 15.31 8.75 -5.58
CA SER A 49 16.38 8.39 -6.53
C SER A 49 16.20 6.99 -7.08
N ASP A 50 15.89 6.01 -6.23
CA ASP A 50 15.64 4.62 -6.65
C ASP A 50 14.40 4.51 -7.55
N VAL A 51 13.32 5.23 -7.20
CA VAL A 51 12.10 5.29 -8.01
C VAL A 51 12.34 5.91 -9.39
N LEU A 52 13.13 6.98 -9.46
CA LEU A 52 13.45 7.65 -10.72
C LEU A 52 14.42 6.83 -11.57
N ALA A 53 15.32 6.05 -10.95
CA ALA A 53 16.18 5.11 -11.64
C ALA A 53 15.39 3.95 -12.27
N GLU A 54 14.35 3.44 -11.59
CA GLU A 54 13.40 2.48 -12.16
C GLU A 54 12.52 3.11 -13.26
N THR A 55 12.22 4.41 -13.13
CA THR A 55 11.17 5.18 -13.83
C THR A 55 9.76 4.92 -13.30
N LEU A 56 8.87 5.91 -13.42
CA LEU A 56 7.49 5.79 -12.97
C LEU A 56 6.71 4.75 -13.79
N GLU A 57 6.92 4.73 -15.11
CA GLU A 57 6.25 3.83 -16.03
C GLU A 57 6.60 2.37 -15.77
N SER A 58 7.89 2.06 -15.59
CA SER A 58 8.32 0.70 -15.23
C SER A 58 7.81 0.30 -13.86
N ARG A 59 7.82 1.23 -12.88
CA ARG A 59 7.29 0.96 -11.54
C ARG A 59 5.80 0.66 -11.59
N TRP A 60 5.01 1.43 -12.33
CA TRP A 60 3.59 1.14 -12.54
C TRP A 60 3.39 -0.20 -13.24
N ALA A 61 4.17 -0.50 -14.28
CA ALA A 61 4.09 -1.78 -14.98
C ALA A 61 4.37 -2.97 -14.05
N ARG A 62 5.38 -2.87 -13.17
CA ARG A 62 5.68 -3.89 -12.15
C ARG A 62 4.51 -4.09 -11.17
N HIS A 63 3.89 -3.00 -10.69
CA HIS A 63 2.72 -3.09 -9.82
C HIS A 63 1.53 -3.75 -10.54
N LEU A 64 1.27 -3.39 -11.80
CA LEU A 64 0.20 -4.00 -12.60
C LEU A 64 0.46 -5.48 -12.89
N GLN A 65 1.70 -5.86 -13.16
CA GLN A 65 2.10 -7.25 -13.32
C GLN A 65 1.80 -8.06 -12.05
N MET A 66 2.24 -7.57 -10.88
CA MET A 66 2.01 -8.25 -9.61
C MET A 66 0.52 -8.31 -9.22
N ARG A 67 -0.25 -7.26 -9.54
CA ARG A 67 -1.71 -7.28 -9.44
C ARG A 67 -2.30 -8.42 -10.26
N ASP A 68 -1.87 -8.57 -11.51
CA ASP A 68 -2.41 -9.59 -12.42
C ASP A 68 -2.01 -11.00 -12.01
N MET A 69 -0.79 -11.20 -11.52
CA MET A 69 -0.35 -12.45 -10.88
C MET A 69 -1.26 -12.81 -9.70
N THR A 70 -1.53 -11.86 -8.82
CA THR A 70 -2.40 -12.06 -7.64
C THR A 70 -3.85 -12.35 -8.04
N HIS A 71 -4.37 -11.66 -9.06
CA HIS A 71 -5.69 -11.92 -9.60
C HIS A 71 -5.81 -13.33 -10.18
N GLN A 72 -4.84 -13.71 -11.01
CA GLN A 72 -4.80 -15.03 -11.64
C GLN A 72 -4.71 -16.14 -10.58
N TRP A 73 -3.85 -15.97 -9.58
CA TRP A 73 -3.75 -16.90 -8.45
C TRP A 73 -5.08 -17.06 -7.72
N ALA A 74 -5.73 -15.95 -7.33
CA ALA A 74 -6.98 -16.04 -6.59
C ALA A 74 -8.07 -16.76 -7.41
N ILE A 75 -8.19 -16.46 -8.70
CA ILE A 75 -9.20 -17.08 -9.57
C ILE A 75 -8.88 -18.56 -9.82
N SER A 76 -7.62 -18.91 -10.10
CA SER A 76 -7.22 -20.29 -10.40
C SER A 76 -7.35 -21.24 -9.21
N ARG A 77 -7.33 -20.70 -8.00
CA ARG A 77 -7.54 -21.42 -6.74
C ARG A 77 -8.98 -21.36 -6.24
N GLU A 78 -9.94 -20.97 -7.07
CA GLU A 78 -11.36 -20.88 -6.71
C GLU A 78 -11.66 -19.93 -5.54
N PHE A 79 -10.76 -18.98 -5.27
CA PHE A 79 -11.09 -17.78 -4.52
C PHE A 79 -11.81 -16.78 -5.42
N GLY A 80 -12.17 -15.62 -4.87
CA GLY A 80 -12.78 -14.53 -5.62
C GLY A 80 -12.02 -13.23 -5.48
N LEU A 81 -12.30 -12.29 -6.37
CA LEU A 81 -11.86 -10.90 -6.24
C LEU A 81 -12.99 -10.10 -5.60
N PHE A 82 -12.73 -9.52 -4.42
CA PHE A 82 -13.77 -8.84 -3.65
C PHE A 82 -14.21 -7.53 -4.29
N ALA A 83 -13.27 -6.77 -4.84
CA ALA A 83 -13.56 -5.53 -5.54
C ALA A 83 -14.15 -5.83 -6.94
N GLN A 84 -15.17 -5.04 -7.31
CA GLN A 84 -15.82 -5.12 -8.62
C GLN A 84 -14.83 -4.87 -9.77
N GLU A 85 -15.11 -5.47 -10.92
CA GLU A 85 -14.36 -5.23 -12.16
C GLU A 85 -14.28 -3.73 -12.46
N GLY A 86 -13.12 -3.26 -12.91
CA GLY A 86 -12.86 -1.83 -13.15
C GLY A 86 -12.51 -1.00 -11.90
N TYR A 87 -12.72 -1.51 -10.68
CA TYR A 87 -12.40 -0.81 -9.42
C TYR A 87 -11.32 -1.51 -8.58
N ARG A 88 -10.62 -2.48 -9.17
CA ARG A 88 -9.56 -3.25 -8.48
C ARG A 88 -8.29 -2.41 -8.36
N SER A 89 -7.71 -2.41 -7.17
CA SER A 89 -6.51 -1.63 -6.88
C SER A 89 -5.27 -2.22 -7.58
N PRO A 90 -4.35 -1.37 -8.09
CA PRO A 90 -3.07 -1.82 -8.62
C PRO A 90 -2.03 -2.18 -7.55
N THR A 91 -2.32 -1.99 -6.26
CA THR A 91 -1.33 -2.13 -5.18
C THR A 91 -1.71 -3.15 -4.09
N VAL A 92 -2.97 -3.55 -4.03
CA VAL A 92 -3.45 -4.56 -3.08
C VAL A 92 -4.69 -5.24 -3.60
N THR A 93 -4.72 -6.57 -3.53
CA THR A 93 -5.91 -7.36 -3.88
C THR A 93 -6.60 -7.80 -2.61
N THR A 94 -7.87 -7.42 -2.46
CA THR A 94 -8.75 -8.05 -1.47
C THR A 94 -9.35 -9.31 -2.08
N VAL A 95 -8.96 -10.46 -1.54
CA VAL A 95 -9.39 -11.79 -1.97
C VAL A 95 -10.62 -12.17 -1.16
N ALA A 96 -11.70 -12.54 -1.86
CA ALA A 96 -12.87 -13.14 -1.26
C ALA A 96 -12.58 -14.59 -0.90
N ASN A 97 -13.06 -15.03 0.27
CA ASN A 97 -12.81 -16.36 0.84
C ASN A 97 -14.09 -17.24 0.81
N PRO A 98 -14.58 -17.66 -0.37
CA PRO A 98 -15.75 -18.55 -0.45
C PRO A 98 -15.45 -19.96 0.09
N GLN A 99 -14.18 -20.36 0.08
CA GLN A 99 -13.69 -21.63 0.62
C GLN A 99 -13.73 -21.69 2.15
N LYS A 100 -13.91 -20.53 2.82
CA LYS A 100 -13.97 -20.41 4.28
C LYS A 100 -12.71 -20.97 4.96
N ILE A 101 -11.55 -20.77 4.33
CA ILE A 101 -10.27 -21.05 5.01
C ILE A 101 -10.18 -20.24 6.31
N ASP A 102 -9.50 -20.78 7.32
CA ASP A 102 -9.22 -20.02 8.53
C ASP A 102 -8.14 -18.96 8.23
N VAL A 103 -8.59 -17.71 8.04
CA VAL A 103 -7.74 -16.57 7.74
C VAL A 103 -6.78 -16.24 8.90
N ASP A 104 -7.16 -16.54 10.14
CA ASP A 104 -6.30 -16.33 11.30
C ASP A 104 -5.18 -17.37 11.36
N GLU A 105 -5.47 -18.63 11.04
CA GLU A 105 -4.46 -19.69 10.90
C GLU A 105 -3.54 -19.47 9.70
N MET A 106 -4.10 -19.11 8.54
CA MET A 106 -3.31 -18.75 7.34
C MET A 106 -2.30 -17.65 7.66
N SER A 107 -2.75 -16.60 8.35
CA SER A 107 -1.89 -15.48 8.73
C SER A 107 -0.78 -15.90 9.69
N LYS A 108 -1.05 -16.80 10.65
CA LYS A 108 -0.03 -17.35 11.55
C LYS A 108 0.97 -18.24 10.79
N PHE A 109 0.48 -19.06 9.86
CA PHE A 109 1.29 -19.93 9.03
C PHE A 109 2.27 -19.12 8.18
N MET A 110 1.78 -18.09 7.50
CA MET A 110 2.62 -17.19 6.70
C MET A 110 3.59 -16.38 7.55
N ALA A 111 3.18 -15.96 8.75
CA ALA A 111 4.08 -15.27 9.68
C ALA A 111 5.27 -16.13 10.12
N ALA A 112 5.08 -17.45 10.27
CA ALA A 112 6.17 -18.39 10.53
C ALA A 112 7.17 -18.51 9.36
N LYS A 113 6.74 -18.13 8.15
CA LYS A 113 7.59 -18.03 6.94
C LYS A 113 8.16 -16.61 6.72
N GLY A 114 7.94 -15.69 7.65
CA GLY A 114 8.42 -14.30 7.55
C GLY A 114 7.48 -13.33 6.86
N TRP A 115 6.28 -13.78 6.46
CA TRP A 115 5.32 -12.95 5.72
C TRP A 115 4.16 -12.50 6.60
N SER A 116 3.91 -11.18 6.65
CA SER A 116 2.74 -10.63 7.34
C SER A 116 1.55 -10.60 6.39
N MET A 117 0.51 -11.39 6.70
CA MET A 117 -0.72 -11.41 5.92
C MET A 117 -1.80 -10.58 6.58
N ASP A 118 -2.44 -9.75 5.77
CA ASP A 118 -3.49 -8.86 6.22
C ASP A 118 -4.88 -9.48 6.01
N LYS A 119 -5.77 -9.19 6.95
CA LYS A 119 -7.08 -9.83 7.08
C LYS A 119 -8.18 -8.86 6.63
N GLY A 120 -9.36 -9.41 6.39
CA GLY A 120 -10.58 -8.60 6.34
C GLY A 120 -10.86 -7.94 7.69
N TYR A 121 -11.43 -6.73 7.67
CA TYR A 121 -11.84 -6.01 8.88
C TYR A 121 -13.34 -5.78 8.93
N GLY A 122 -13.86 -5.51 10.15
CA GLY A 122 -15.25 -5.19 10.36
C GLY A 122 -16.19 -6.22 9.72
N LYS A 123 -17.07 -5.76 8.82
CA LYS A 123 -18.10 -6.59 8.18
C LYS A 123 -17.55 -7.68 7.24
N ILE A 124 -16.29 -7.58 6.82
CA ILE A 124 -15.65 -8.53 5.88
C ILE A 124 -14.55 -9.39 6.54
N LYS A 125 -14.47 -9.37 7.88
CA LYS A 125 -13.54 -10.20 8.64
C LYS A 125 -13.85 -11.68 8.43
N GLY A 126 -12.82 -12.49 8.17
CA GLY A 126 -12.91 -13.94 7.92
C GLY A 126 -13.44 -14.31 6.53
N THR A 127 -14.29 -13.46 5.94
CA THR A 127 -14.80 -13.65 4.57
C THR A 127 -13.86 -13.11 3.50
N THR A 128 -12.80 -12.39 3.88
CA THR A 128 -11.77 -11.85 3.00
C THR A 128 -10.40 -11.86 3.67
N PHE A 129 -9.36 -11.82 2.85
CA PHE A 129 -7.98 -11.50 3.22
C PHE A 129 -7.36 -10.61 2.14
N ARG A 130 -6.19 -10.04 2.40
CA ARG A 130 -5.56 -9.06 1.50
C ARG A 130 -4.11 -9.45 1.20
N ILE A 131 -3.77 -9.39 -0.08
CA ILE A 131 -2.42 -9.61 -0.59
C ILE A 131 -1.92 -8.25 -1.12
N ALA A 132 -0.93 -7.67 -0.45
CA ALA A 132 -0.28 -6.45 -0.89
C ALA A 132 0.75 -6.78 -1.98
N HIS A 133 0.84 -5.93 -2.99
CA HIS A 133 1.78 -6.02 -4.10
C HIS A 133 2.24 -4.62 -4.49
N MET A 134 2.92 -3.96 -3.57
CA MET A 134 3.22 -2.52 -3.66
C MET A 134 4.60 -2.13 -3.14
N GLY A 135 5.01 -0.91 -3.49
CA GLY A 135 6.28 -0.33 -3.06
C GLY A 135 7.45 -0.97 -3.79
N ASP A 136 8.46 -1.38 -3.03
CA ASP A 136 9.69 -1.99 -3.57
C ASP A 136 9.61 -3.50 -3.75
N MET A 137 8.46 -4.12 -3.40
CA MET A 137 8.21 -5.54 -3.60
C MET A 137 8.44 -5.94 -5.06
N GLN A 138 9.22 -6.98 -5.29
CA GLN A 138 9.48 -7.55 -6.60
C GLN A 138 8.55 -8.73 -6.89
N PRO A 139 8.31 -9.06 -8.18
CA PRO A 139 7.49 -10.21 -8.56
C PRO A 139 7.95 -11.53 -7.92
N SER A 140 9.26 -11.72 -7.72
CA SER A 140 9.81 -12.90 -7.05
C SER A 140 9.38 -13.02 -5.58
N GLU A 141 9.31 -11.91 -4.85
CA GLU A 141 8.82 -11.91 -3.46
C GLU A 141 7.31 -12.24 -3.43
N LEU A 142 6.55 -11.74 -4.41
CA LEU A 142 5.15 -12.12 -4.54
C LEU A 142 5.00 -13.61 -4.86
N GLU A 143 5.83 -14.18 -5.72
CA GLU A 143 5.83 -15.62 -6.01
C GLU A 143 6.06 -16.46 -4.73
N GLU A 144 6.97 -16.05 -3.86
CA GLU A 144 7.18 -16.69 -2.56
C GLU A 144 5.93 -16.62 -1.66
N ILE A 145 5.25 -15.47 -1.62
CA ILE A 145 4.00 -15.31 -0.87
C ILE A 145 2.91 -16.23 -1.43
N LEU A 146 2.70 -16.23 -2.75
CA LEU A 146 1.66 -17.02 -3.41
C LEU A 146 1.92 -18.53 -3.25
N SER A 147 3.19 -18.95 -3.33
CA SER A 147 3.61 -20.33 -3.07
C SER A 147 3.35 -20.74 -1.61
N GLY A 148 3.65 -19.87 -0.65
CA GLY A 148 3.31 -20.12 0.76
C GLY A 148 1.80 -20.23 1.00
N LEU A 149 1.00 -19.44 0.28
CA LEU A 149 -0.46 -19.56 0.34
C LEU A 149 -0.96 -20.87 -0.29
N ASP A 150 -0.39 -21.30 -1.42
CA ASP A 150 -0.66 -22.60 -2.04
C ASP A 150 -0.37 -23.76 -1.07
N GLU A 151 0.78 -23.72 -0.38
CA GLU A 151 1.14 -24.71 0.66
C GLU A 151 0.09 -24.76 1.79
N PHE A 152 -0.43 -23.61 2.22
CA PHE A 152 -1.45 -23.55 3.26
C PHE A 152 -2.79 -24.13 2.81
N VAL A 153 -3.23 -23.83 1.58
CA VAL A 153 -4.52 -24.31 1.06
C VAL A 153 -4.43 -25.73 0.49
N GLY A 154 -3.22 -26.29 0.38
CA GLY A 154 -2.97 -27.64 -0.13
C GLY A 154 -3.11 -27.76 -1.66
N ALA A 155 -2.71 -26.72 -2.40
CA ALA A 155 -2.84 -26.61 -3.86
C ALA A 155 -1.51 -26.69 -4.62
#